data_AF-A0AA42DPI2-F1
#
_entry.id   AF-A0AA42DPI2-F1
#
_cell.length_a   1.000
_cell.length_b   1.000
_cell.length_c   1.000
_cell.angle_alpha   90.00
_cell.angle_beta   90.00
_cell.angle_gamma   90.00
#
_symmetry.space_group_name_H-M   'P 1'
#
loop_
_entity.id
_entity.type
_entity.pdbx_description
1 polymer ?
#
loop_
_entity_poly.entity_id
_entity_poly.type
_entity_poly.pdbx_seq_one_letter_code
_entity_poly.pdbx_strand_id
1 'polypeptide(L)'
;MKIQELAQQTNLTKGEIIFLRKEDLLKQKEDYEAQDVDTIKKIQLMRKLDVTHKDILWMQKGILQLNKCLEQQLQKLQEKGNSKTSSWVSIAKEIIEKDTNYNLINANYYLSKIDRLEKGGGKFGSLKGDFLTRIKATIPPNSEKWFEPDEPIINRHDFTVELCKYAEKNKEQLTILKEGMEPIVEINGERYLCMLESPRMLKFPWSIFFATSSSFGFKFVYMYRYMG
;
A
#
# COMPACT_ATOMS: atom_id res chain seq x y z
N MET A 1 2.23 21.12 8.90
CA MET A 1 1.66 20.78 7.58
C MET A 1 0.50 19.81 7.75
N LYS A 2 -0.60 19.97 7.00
CA LYS A 2 -1.72 19.02 7.04
C LYS A 2 -1.40 17.76 6.23
N ILE A 3 -2.19 16.71 6.39
CA ILE A 3 -2.00 15.42 5.70
C ILE A 3 -1.92 15.56 4.17
N GLN A 4 -2.66 16.50 3.58
CA GLN A 4 -2.65 16.75 2.14
C GLN A 4 -1.33 17.35 1.66
N GLU A 5 -0.78 18.29 2.43
CA GLU A 5 0.52 18.90 2.15
C GLU A 5 1.66 17.89 2.36
N LEU A 6 1.57 17.07 3.41
CA LEU A 6 2.52 15.97 3.64
C LEU A 6 2.55 14.97 2.47
N ALA A 7 1.38 14.60 1.97
CA ALA A 7 1.21 13.73 0.83
C ALA A 7 1.90 14.31 -0.42
N GLN A 8 1.67 15.59 -0.71
CA GLN A 8 2.33 16.29 -1.81
C GLN A 8 3.86 16.34 -1.66
N GLN A 9 4.37 16.70 -0.48
CA GLN A 9 5.83 16.82 -0.25
C GLN A 9 6.58 15.48 -0.33
N THR A 10 5.89 14.37 -0.06
CA THR A 10 6.46 13.02 -0.08
C THR A 10 6.15 12.26 -1.37
N ASN A 11 5.42 12.89 -2.30
CA ASN A 11 4.88 12.26 -3.50
C ASN A 11 4.10 10.97 -3.18
N LEU A 12 3.34 11.01 -2.08
CA LEU A 12 2.41 9.97 -1.65
C LEU A 12 0.97 10.45 -1.79
N THR A 13 0.05 9.51 -1.77
CA THR A 13 -1.38 9.75 -1.65
C THR A 13 -1.78 9.88 -0.17
N LYS A 14 -2.93 10.50 0.10
CA LYS A 14 -3.51 10.54 1.45
C LYS A 14 -3.75 9.12 2.01
N GLY A 15 -4.16 8.18 1.15
CA GLY A 15 -4.35 6.77 1.51
C GLY A 15 -3.06 6.10 1.98
N GLU A 16 -1.94 6.33 1.29
CA GLU A 16 -0.62 5.85 1.71
C GLU A 16 -0.21 6.40 3.08
N ILE A 17 -0.45 7.68 3.35
CA ILE A 17 -0.17 8.27 4.67
C ILE A 17 -1.05 7.61 5.76
N ILE A 18 -2.34 7.36 5.47
CA ILE A 18 -3.24 6.66 6.38
C ILE A 18 -2.79 5.21 6.63
N PHE A 19 -2.32 4.51 5.59
CA PHE A 19 -1.78 3.17 5.71
C PHE A 19 -0.55 3.15 6.63
N LEU A 20 0.40 4.07 6.44
CA LEU A 20 1.57 4.18 7.31
C LEU A 20 1.19 4.44 8.78
N ARG A 21 0.11 5.18 9.04
CA ARG A 21 -0.44 5.35 10.40
C ARG A 21 -0.96 4.04 10.97
N LYS A 22 -1.75 3.29 10.19
CA LYS A 22 -2.35 2.01 10.63
C LYS A 22 -1.28 0.97 10.96
N GLU A 23 -0.19 0.94 10.21
CA GLU A 23 0.92 0.00 10.41
C GLU A 23 1.94 0.44 11.49
N ASP A 24 1.64 1.50 12.26
CA ASP A 24 2.54 2.07 13.29
C ASP A 24 3.88 2.58 12.74
N LEU A 25 4.00 2.73 11.42
CA LEU A 25 5.22 3.23 10.74
C LEU A 25 5.32 4.76 10.76
N LEU A 26 4.18 5.44 10.91
CA LEU A 26 4.09 6.89 11.04
C LEU A 26 3.13 7.23 12.17
N LYS A 27 3.52 8.12 13.09
CA LYS A 27 2.66 8.53 14.19
C LYS A 27 1.40 9.24 13.67
N GLN A 28 0.25 8.92 14.27
CA GLN A 28 -0.99 9.63 14.00
C GLN A 28 -0.95 11.03 14.64
N LYS A 29 -1.03 12.07 13.81
CA LYS A 29 -1.02 13.47 14.20
C LYS A 29 -1.99 14.27 13.32
N GLU A 30 -2.45 15.40 13.83
CA GLU A 30 -3.25 16.36 13.06
C GLU A 30 -2.37 17.28 12.21
N ASP A 31 -1.26 17.73 12.78
CA ASP A 31 -0.25 18.54 12.13
C ASP A 31 1.10 17.81 12.12
N TYR A 32 1.70 17.81 10.94
CA TYR A 32 2.97 17.15 10.66
C TYR A 32 4.10 18.15 10.53
N GLU A 33 5.30 17.66 10.77
CA GLU A 33 6.53 18.44 10.76
C GLU A 33 7.51 17.90 9.71
N ALA A 34 8.61 18.62 9.48
CA ALA A 34 9.67 18.19 8.57
C ALA A 34 10.26 16.82 8.93
N GLN A 35 10.26 16.47 10.22
CA GLN A 35 10.70 15.14 10.68
C GLN A 35 9.78 14.01 10.20
N ASP A 36 8.48 14.26 10.04
CA ASP A 36 7.54 13.27 9.53
C ASP A 36 7.74 13.03 8.03
N VAL A 37 8.08 14.08 7.27
CA VAL A 37 8.51 13.99 5.86
C VAL A 37 9.76 13.12 5.74
N ASP A 38 10.77 13.37 6.59
CA ASP A 38 12.01 12.60 6.62
C ASP A 38 11.76 11.12 6.97
N THR A 39 10.89 10.87 7.96
CA THR A 39 10.46 9.52 8.35
C THR A 39 9.85 8.77 7.17
N ILE A 40 8.95 9.42 6.43
CA ILE A 40 8.33 8.82 5.24
C ILE A 40 9.38 8.51 4.17
N LYS A 41 10.29 9.44 3.90
CA LYS A 41 11.34 9.22 2.89
C LYS A 41 12.25 8.05 3.26
N LYS A 42 12.59 7.88 4.54
CA LYS A 42 13.30 6.69 5.03
C LYS A 42 12.52 5.41 4.79
N ILE A 43 11.21 5.41 5.06
CA ILE A 43 10.34 4.26 4.74
C ILE A 43 10.37 3.98 3.23
N GLN A 44 10.18 5.00 2.38
CA GLN A 44 10.21 4.84 0.93
C GLN A 44 11.54 4.23 0.45
N LEU A 45 12.68 4.70 0.98
CA LEU A 45 14.00 4.16 0.68
C LEU A 45 14.10 2.67 1.05
N MET A 46 13.73 2.31 2.28
CA MET A 46 13.76 0.92 2.73
C MET A 46 12.88 0.01 1.86
N ARG A 47 11.73 0.51 1.42
CA ARG A 47 10.82 -0.21 0.52
C ARG A 47 11.38 -0.36 -0.89
N LYS A 48 12.12 0.63 -1.41
CA LYS A 48 12.90 0.49 -2.65
C LYS A 48 14.02 -0.57 -2.50
N LEU A 49 14.51 -0.77 -1.29
CA LEU A 49 15.49 -1.79 -0.95
C LEU A 49 14.88 -3.15 -0.55
N ASP A 50 13.62 -3.40 -0.88
CA ASP A 50 12.91 -4.66 -0.59
C ASP A 50 12.88 -5.04 0.91
N VAL A 51 13.01 -4.06 1.80
CA VAL A 51 12.90 -4.27 3.26
C VAL A 51 11.44 -4.29 3.67
N THR A 52 11.04 -5.25 4.51
CA THR A 52 9.64 -5.42 4.91
C THR A 52 9.15 -4.34 5.87
N HIS A 53 7.84 -4.06 5.93
CA HIS A 53 7.27 -3.11 6.91
C HIS A 53 7.63 -3.49 8.35
N LYS A 54 7.63 -4.79 8.68
CA LYS A 54 7.99 -5.29 10.00
C LYS A 54 9.44 -4.94 10.36
N ASP A 55 10.36 -5.14 9.42
CA ASP A 55 11.78 -4.83 9.63
C ASP A 55 11.99 -3.31 9.74
N ILE A 56 11.27 -2.51 8.95
CA ILE A 56 11.28 -1.04 9.07
C ILE A 56 10.81 -0.59 10.45
N LEU A 57 9.71 -1.16 10.94
CA LEU A 57 9.20 -0.87 12.28
C LEU A 57 10.22 -1.25 13.37
N TRP A 58 10.89 -2.39 13.22
CA TRP A 58 11.95 -2.81 14.14
C TRP A 58 13.19 -1.90 14.09
N MET A 59 13.55 -1.38 12.91
CA MET A 59 14.61 -0.37 12.78
C MET A 59 14.23 0.96 13.43
N GLN A 60 12.98 1.42 13.24
CA GLN A 60 12.46 2.62 13.91
C GLN A 60 12.46 2.48 15.44
N LYS A 61 12.20 1.27 15.95
CA LYS A 61 12.24 0.95 17.39
C LYS A 61 13.66 0.66 17.92
N GLY A 62 14.69 0.71 17.07
CA GLY A 62 16.08 0.45 17.44
C GLY A 62 16.38 -1.03 17.74
N ILE A 63 15.47 -1.95 17.43
CA ILE A 63 15.60 -3.39 17.69
C ILE A 63 16.45 -4.05 16.59
N LEU A 64 16.31 -3.59 15.34
CA LEU A 64 17.04 -4.09 14.19
C LEU A 64 18.01 -3.01 13.67
N GLN A 65 19.25 -3.40 13.39
CA GLN A 65 20.23 -2.51 12.76
C GLN A 65 20.09 -2.55 11.23
N LEU A 66 20.24 -1.38 10.61
CA LEU A 66 20.10 -1.21 9.16
C LEU A 66 21.07 -2.11 8.38
N ASN A 67 22.36 -2.07 8.71
CA ASN A 67 23.37 -2.84 7.99
C ASN A 67 23.09 -4.34 8.06
N LYS A 68 22.77 -4.84 9.26
CA LYS A 68 22.40 -6.25 9.47
C LYS A 68 21.17 -6.66 8.65
N CYS A 69 20.17 -5.77 8.53
CA CYS A 69 19.01 -6.02 7.68
C CYS A 69 19.42 -6.15 6.20
N LEU A 70 20.22 -5.19 5.70
CA LEU A 70 20.65 -5.18 4.29
C LEU A 70 21.58 -6.34 3.94
N GLU A 71 22.49 -6.73 4.84
CA GLU A 71 23.35 -7.91 4.70
C GLU A 71 22.53 -9.19 4.55
N GLN A 72 21.49 -9.37 5.38
CA GLN A 72 20.59 -10.52 5.27
C GLN A 72 19.81 -10.53 3.94
N GLN A 73 19.42 -9.36 3.43
CA GLN A 73 18.76 -9.27 2.12
C GLN A 73 19.74 -9.57 0.97
N LEU A 74 20.98 -9.07 1.05
CA LEU A 74 22.06 -9.37 0.10
C LEU A 74 22.29 -10.88 0.00
N GLN A 75 22.39 -11.58 1.13
CA GLN A 75 22.58 -13.02 1.16
C GLN A 75 21.41 -13.77 0.49
N LYS A 76 20.16 -13.41 0.82
CA LYS A 76 18.97 -14.01 0.20
C LYS A 76 18.90 -13.80 -1.31
N LEU A 77 19.41 -12.66 -1.81
CA LEU A 77 19.44 -12.37 -3.25
C LEU A 77 20.52 -13.18 -3.96
N GLN A 78 21.68 -13.38 -3.33
CA GLN A 78 22.76 -14.23 -3.83
C GLN A 78 22.30 -15.69 -3.95
N GLU A 79 21.65 -16.22 -2.92
CA GLU A 79 21.12 -17.60 -2.90
C GLU A 79 20.07 -17.86 -3.98
N LYS A 80 19.30 -16.85 -4.37
CA LYS A 80 18.24 -16.96 -5.38
C LYS A 80 18.73 -16.81 -6.83
N GLY A 81 20.04 -16.63 -7.07
CA GLY A 81 20.62 -16.51 -8.42
C GLY A 81 20.06 -15.35 -9.25
N ASN A 82 19.39 -14.38 -8.62
CA ASN A 82 18.75 -13.27 -9.32
C ASN A 82 19.80 -12.25 -9.75
N SER A 83 19.91 -12.02 -11.07
CA SER A 83 20.79 -11.00 -11.68
C SER A 83 20.12 -9.63 -11.86
N LYS A 84 18.92 -9.40 -11.29
CA LYS A 84 18.21 -8.08 -11.22
C LYS A 84 19.01 -6.96 -10.51
N THR A 85 20.30 -7.17 -10.22
CA THR A 85 20.86 -7.05 -8.87
C THR A 85 22.19 -6.27 -8.88
N SER A 86 22.47 -5.47 -9.90
CA SER A 86 23.67 -4.59 -9.88
C SER A 86 23.37 -3.26 -9.18
N SER A 87 22.25 -2.61 -9.52
CA SER A 87 21.88 -1.29 -9.00
C SER A 87 21.35 -1.34 -7.56
N TRP A 88 20.57 -2.37 -7.20
CA TRP A 88 20.14 -2.57 -5.82
C TRP A 88 21.33 -2.88 -4.90
N VAL A 89 22.21 -3.80 -5.33
CA VAL A 89 23.39 -4.20 -4.55
C VAL A 89 24.36 -3.05 -4.36
N SER A 90 24.55 -2.22 -5.38
CA SER A 90 25.46 -1.07 -5.26
C SER A 90 24.96 -0.08 -4.20
N ILE A 91 23.66 0.20 -4.14
CA ILE A 91 23.08 1.06 -3.10
C ILE A 91 23.19 0.39 -1.72
N ALA A 92 22.82 -0.89 -1.61
CA ALA A 92 22.88 -1.60 -0.34
C ALA A 92 24.31 -1.66 0.23
N LYS A 93 25.30 -1.96 -0.62
CA LYS A 93 26.72 -1.97 -0.23
C LYS A 93 27.22 -0.58 0.17
N GLU A 94 26.87 0.47 -0.57
CA GLU A 94 27.27 1.84 -0.21
C GLU A 94 26.70 2.25 1.17
N ILE A 95 25.47 1.83 1.51
CA ILE A 95 24.89 2.10 2.83
C ILE A 95 25.66 1.35 3.92
N ILE A 96 25.97 0.07 3.69
CA ILE A 96 26.70 -0.77 4.64
C ILE A 96 28.13 -0.25 4.86
N GLU A 97 28.84 0.10 3.79
CA GLU A 97 30.21 0.63 3.83
C GLU A 97 30.31 1.95 4.58
N LYS A 98 29.26 2.78 4.51
CA LYS A 98 29.16 4.04 5.26
C LYS A 98 28.71 3.85 6.72
N ASP A 99 28.52 2.61 7.17
CA ASP A 99 28.09 2.22 8.51
C ASP A 99 26.96 3.10 9.07
N THR A 100 25.95 3.39 8.23
CA THR A 100 24.96 4.40 8.55
C THR A 100 23.81 3.83 9.39
N ASN A 101 23.46 4.52 10.48
CA ASN A 101 22.28 4.18 11.27
C ASN A 101 20.99 4.57 10.52
N TYR A 102 19.93 3.76 10.64
CA TYR A 102 18.60 4.05 10.08
C TYR A 102 18.10 5.48 10.40
N ASN A 103 18.32 5.97 11.61
CA ASN A 103 17.87 7.30 12.02
C ASN A 103 18.68 8.44 11.39
N LEU A 104 19.92 8.18 10.96
CA LEU A 104 20.84 9.16 10.39
C LEU A 104 20.96 9.07 8.86
N ILE A 105 20.31 8.08 8.24
CA ILE A 105 20.40 7.90 6.79
C ILE A 105 19.79 9.07 6.04
N ASN A 106 20.55 9.62 5.07
CA ASN A 106 20.06 10.66 4.18
C ASN A 106 19.18 10.05 3.08
N ALA A 107 17.90 9.88 3.39
CA ALA A 107 16.95 9.24 2.48
C ALA A 107 16.80 9.99 1.14
N ASN A 108 16.83 11.33 1.16
CA ASN A 108 16.73 12.14 -0.06
C ASN A 108 17.85 11.86 -1.06
N TYR A 109 19.09 11.74 -0.57
CA TYR A 109 20.25 11.44 -1.40
C TYR A 109 20.08 10.08 -2.10
N TYR A 110 19.75 9.04 -1.33
CA TYR A 110 19.62 7.69 -1.88
C TYR A 110 18.40 7.54 -2.79
N LEU A 111 17.25 8.13 -2.45
CA LEU A 111 16.07 8.13 -3.33
C LEU A 111 16.37 8.80 -4.67
N SER A 112 17.01 9.98 -4.65
CA SER A 112 17.40 10.67 -5.88
C SER A 112 18.39 9.85 -6.72
N LYS A 113 19.30 9.11 -6.07
CA LYS A 113 20.24 8.22 -6.75
C LYS A 113 19.53 7.00 -7.35
N ILE A 114 18.60 6.40 -6.62
CA ILE A 114 17.73 5.31 -7.09
C ILE A 114 16.93 5.75 -8.31
N ASP A 115 16.30 6.93 -8.28
CA ASP A 115 15.52 7.45 -9.42
C ASP A 115 16.37 7.58 -10.70
N ARG A 116 17.64 8.00 -10.57
CA ARG A 116 18.58 8.06 -11.70
C ARG A 116 18.92 6.67 -12.23
N LEU A 117 19.15 5.71 -11.33
CA LEU A 117 19.42 4.33 -11.69
C LEU A 117 18.21 3.68 -12.36
N GLU A 118 16.99 3.95 -11.88
CA GLU A 118 15.73 3.46 -12.49
C GLU A 118 15.55 4.01 -13.90
N LYS A 119 15.85 5.29 -14.14
CA LYS A 119 15.86 5.88 -15.50
C LYS A 119 16.88 5.21 -16.43
N GLY A 120 17.97 4.68 -15.87
CA GLY A 120 18.98 3.89 -16.58
C GLY A 120 18.65 2.40 -16.71
N GLY A 121 17.44 1.96 -16.31
CA GLY A 121 17.00 0.56 -16.38
C GLY A 121 17.32 -0.28 -15.14
N GLY A 122 17.84 0.33 -14.07
CA GLY A 122 18.00 -0.29 -12.77
C GLY A 122 16.66 -0.73 -12.17
N LYS A 123 16.64 -1.87 -11.47
CA LYS A 123 15.43 -2.42 -10.85
C LYS A 123 15.52 -2.30 -9.34
N PHE A 124 14.49 -1.74 -8.73
CA PHE A 124 14.33 -1.63 -7.29
C PHE A 124 12.93 -2.11 -6.87
N GLY A 125 12.77 -2.35 -5.58
CA GLY A 125 11.49 -2.62 -4.97
C GLY A 125 10.51 -1.46 -5.15
N SER A 126 9.26 -1.68 -4.81
CA SER A 126 8.29 -0.60 -4.71
C SER A 126 7.47 -0.71 -3.44
N LEU A 127 6.95 0.42 -2.97
CA LEU A 127 5.95 0.44 -1.91
C LEU A 127 4.73 -0.44 -2.25
N LYS A 128 4.41 -0.58 -3.54
CA LYS A 128 3.26 -1.33 -4.09
C LYS A 128 3.51 -2.85 -4.28
N GLY A 129 4.77 -3.26 -4.42
CA GLY A 129 5.15 -4.59 -4.92
C GLY A 129 4.86 -5.74 -3.95
N ASP A 130 5.10 -5.55 -2.65
CA ASP A 130 4.75 -6.57 -1.64
C ASP A 130 3.26 -6.64 -1.39
N PHE A 131 2.55 -5.53 -1.53
CA PHE A 131 1.11 -5.45 -1.33
C PHE A 131 0.37 -6.36 -2.32
N LEU A 132 0.68 -6.25 -3.62
CA LEU A 132 0.12 -7.12 -4.68
C LEU A 132 0.55 -8.59 -4.54
N THR A 133 1.78 -8.86 -4.10
CA THR A 133 2.29 -10.23 -3.91
C THR A 133 1.59 -10.92 -2.74
N ARG A 134 1.28 -10.16 -1.67
CA ARG A 134 0.50 -10.61 -0.52
C ARG A 134 -1.00 -10.65 -0.77
N ILE A 135 -1.50 -10.07 -1.87
CA ILE A 135 -2.91 -10.04 -2.32
C ILE A 135 -3.29 -11.18 -3.28
N LYS A 136 -2.37 -12.06 -3.66
CA LYS A 136 -2.68 -13.24 -4.51
C LYS A 136 -2.86 -14.59 -3.77
N ALA A 137 -2.55 -14.68 -2.48
CA ALA A 137 -2.52 -15.88 -1.64
C ALA A 137 -3.71 -16.22 -0.66
N THR A 138 -4.80 -15.43 -0.52
CA THR A 138 -5.73 -15.41 0.66
C THR A 138 -7.18 -15.07 0.26
N ILE A 139 -7.69 -15.82 -0.71
CA ILE A 139 -9.04 -15.75 -1.26
C ILE A 139 -9.90 -16.81 -0.60
N PRO A 140 -11.10 -16.45 -0.13
CA PRO A 140 -12.18 -17.41 0.07
C PRO A 140 -13.37 -17.19 -0.90
N PRO A 141 -14.17 -18.23 -1.21
CA PRO A 141 -15.06 -18.29 -2.38
C PRO A 141 -16.48 -17.64 -2.31
N ASN A 142 -16.91 -16.99 -1.22
CA ASN A 142 -18.36 -16.77 -0.96
C ASN A 142 -18.90 -15.31 -0.91
N SER A 143 -18.20 -14.29 -1.44
CA SER A 143 -18.82 -12.96 -1.67
C SER A 143 -19.19 -12.81 -3.15
N GLU A 144 -20.48 -12.78 -3.47
CA GLU A 144 -20.97 -12.74 -4.87
C GLU A 144 -20.67 -11.41 -5.59
N LYS A 145 -20.69 -10.29 -4.86
CA LYS A 145 -20.40 -8.94 -5.40
C LYS A 145 -19.45 -8.17 -4.50
N TRP A 146 -18.46 -7.51 -5.11
CA TRP A 146 -17.53 -6.61 -4.45
C TRP A 146 -16.98 -5.57 -5.43
N PHE A 147 -16.50 -4.43 -4.91
CA PHE A 147 -15.74 -3.47 -5.70
C PHE A 147 -14.71 -2.70 -4.84
N GLU A 148 -13.64 -2.24 -5.50
CA GLU A 148 -12.73 -1.23 -4.96
C GLU A 148 -13.35 0.15 -5.23
N PRO A 149 -13.57 0.99 -4.20
CA PRO A 149 -14.09 2.33 -4.42
C PRO A 149 -13.02 3.20 -5.10
N ASP A 150 -13.46 4.09 -6.01
CA ASP A 150 -12.60 4.99 -6.76
C ASP A 150 -11.95 6.03 -5.82
N GLU A 151 -12.70 6.47 -4.81
CA GLU A 151 -12.25 7.39 -3.75
C GLU A 151 -12.41 6.76 -2.35
N PRO A 152 -11.60 7.15 -1.34
CA PRO A 152 -11.72 6.60 0.01
C PRO A 152 -13.09 6.90 0.65
N ILE A 153 -13.77 5.85 1.11
CA ILE A 153 -15.02 5.99 1.88
C ILE A 153 -14.71 6.27 3.35
N ILE A 154 -15.01 7.49 3.81
CA ILE A 154 -14.73 7.95 5.18
C ILE A 154 -16.03 8.25 5.93
N ASN A 155 -17.09 8.60 5.21
CA ASN A 155 -18.41 8.92 5.78
C ASN A 155 -19.55 8.30 4.93
N ARG A 156 -20.79 8.41 5.43
CA ARG A 156 -21.98 7.84 4.79
C ARG A 156 -22.23 8.36 3.36
N HIS A 157 -21.91 9.63 3.10
CA HIS A 157 -22.11 10.25 1.79
C HIS A 157 -21.12 9.67 0.77
N ASP A 158 -19.84 9.52 1.16
CA ASP A 158 -18.82 8.88 0.32
C ASP A 158 -19.27 7.45 -0.05
N PHE A 159 -19.83 6.70 0.90
CA PHE A 159 -20.30 5.33 0.67
C PHE A 159 -21.43 5.30 -0.38
N THR A 160 -22.43 6.16 -0.23
CA THR A 160 -23.53 6.30 -1.19
C THR A 160 -23.01 6.64 -2.59
N VAL A 161 -22.09 7.61 -2.71
CA VAL A 161 -21.52 8.02 -4.00
C VAL A 161 -20.83 6.85 -4.70
N GLU A 162 -20.01 6.08 -3.97
CA GLU A 162 -19.29 4.93 -4.52
C GLU A 162 -20.21 3.78 -4.91
N LEU A 163 -21.32 3.55 -4.18
CA LEU A 163 -22.36 2.59 -4.58
C LEU A 163 -23.06 3.00 -5.88
N CYS A 164 -23.39 4.28 -6.04
CA CYS A 164 -24.00 4.79 -7.27
C CYS A 164 -23.07 4.62 -8.48
N LYS A 165 -21.78 4.97 -8.33
CA LYS A 165 -20.77 4.75 -9.38
C LYS A 165 -20.66 3.27 -9.78
N TYR A 166 -20.66 2.37 -8.80
CA TYR A 166 -20.66 0.93 -9.05
C TYR A 166 -21.87 0.52 -9.90
N ALA A 167 -23.08 0.95 -9.54
CA ALA A 167 -24.30 0.61 -10.26
C ALA A 167 -24.30 1.14 -11.70
N GLU A 168 -23.90 2.40 -11.90
CA GLU A 168 -23.79 3.01 -13.24
C GLU A 168 -22.80 2.24 -14.12
N LYS A 169 -21.61 1.92 -13.59
CA LYS A 169 -20.55 1.21 -14.31
C LYS A 169 -20.99 -0.19 -14.73
N ASN A 170 -21.76 -0.87 -13.89
CA ASN A 170 -22.25 -2.23 -14.15
C ASN A 170 -23.63 -2.26 -14.82
N LYS A 171 -24.25 -1.09 -15.06
CA LYS A 171 -25.63 -0.93 -15.58
C LYS A 171 -26.67 -1.69 -14.76
N GLU A 172 -26.49 -1.72 -13.44
CA GLU A 172 -27.42 -2.34 -12.51
C GLU A 172 -28.39 -1.31 -11.93
N GLN A 173 -29.62 -1.72 -11.65
CA GLN A 173 -30.59 -0.86 -10.96
C GLN A 173 -30.35 -0.92 -9.45
N LEU A 174 -29.85 0.17 -8.89
CA LEU A 174 -29.58 0.31 -7.46
C LEU A 174 -30.66 1.17 -6.77
N THR A 175 -31.18 0.67 -5.65
CA THR A 175 -31.98 1.43 -4.70
C THR A 175 -31.32 1.38 -3.32
N ILE A 176 -31.08 2.53 -2.71
CA ILE A 176 -30.55 2.58 -1.34
C ILE A 176 -31.71 2.49 -0.35
N LEU A 177 -31.81 1.38 0.38
CA LEU A 177 -32.87 1.14 1.37
C LEU A 177 -32.53 1.76 2.72
N LYS A 178 -31.24 1.78 3.09
CA LYS A 178 -30.73 2.41 4.31
C LYS A 178 -29.34 2.98 4.07
N GLU A 179 -29.17 4.27 4.27
CA GLU A 179 -27.86 4.93 4.26
C GLU A 179 -27.08 4.70 5.58
N GLY A 180 -25.75 4.75 5.50
CA GLY A 180 -24.87 4.62 6.66
C GLY A 180 -23.48 4.14 6.27
N MET A 181 -22.65 3.80 7.28
CA MET A 181 -21.37 3.11 7.06
C MET A 181 -21.50 1.58 6.96
N GLU A 182 -22.74 1.08 7.11
CA GLU A 182 -23.18 -0.28 6.85
C GLU A 182 -24.53 -0.21 6.12
N PRO A 183 -24.55 0.30 4.87
CA PRO A 183 -25.80 0.55 4.17
C PRO A 183 -26.46 -0.76 3.73
N ILE A 184 -27.78 -0.70 3.57
CA ILE A 184 -28.59 -1.78 2.98
C ILE A 184 -29.09 -1.27 1.64
N VAL A 185 -28.87 -2.06 0.59
CA VAL A 185 -29.23 -1.71 -0.78
C VAL A 185 -30.03 -2.83 -1.43
N GLU A 186 -30.79 -2.48 -2.45
CA GLU A 186 -31.41 -3.41 -3.39
C GLU A 186 -30.78 -3.21 -4.76
N ILE A 187 -30.28 -4.29 -5.35
CA ILE A 187 -29.65 -4.30 -6.68
C ILE A 187 -30.39 -5.34 -7.51
N ASN A 188 -31.03 -4.90 -8.60
CA ASN A 188 -31.81 -5.76 -9.50
C ASN A 188 -32.84 -6.65 -8.78
N GLY A 189 -33.46 -6.16 -7.70
CA GLY A 189 -34.46 -6.88 -6.91
C GLY A 189 -33.90 -7.79 -5.81
N GLU A 190 -32.58 -7.88 -5.63
CA GLU A 190 -31.95 -8.60 -4.52
C GLU A 190 -31.39 -7.63 -3.47
N ARG A 191 -31.54 -7.97 -2.19
CA ARG A 191 -31.08 -7.13 -1.08
C ARG A 191 -29.70 -7.52 -0.59
N TYR A 192 -28.91 -6.51 -0.27
CA TYR A 192 -27.53 -6.67 0.19
C TYR A 192 -27.22 -5.79 1.40
N LEU A 193 -26.46 -6.34 2.34
CA LEU A 193 -25.73 -5.58 3.35
C LEU A 193 -24.33 -5.26 2.79
N CYS A 194 -23.99 -3.98 2.76
CA CYS A 194 -22.67 -3.54 2.30
C CYS A 194 -21.73 -3.32 3.48
N MET A 195 -20.54 -3.89 3.41
CA MET A 195 -19.51 -3.71 4.43
C MET A 195 -18.20 -3.26 3.81
N LEU A 196 -17.58 -2.27 4.45
CA LEU A 196 -16.20 -1.90 4.15
C LEU A 196 -15.26 -2.85 4.87
N GLU A 197 -14.55 -3.65 4.09
CA GLU A 197 -13.60 -4.61 4.61
C GLU A 197 -12.27 -4.57 3.89
N SER A 198 -11.21 -4.98 4.56
CA SER A 198 -9.94 -5.19 3.89
C SER A 198 -10.11 -6.21 2.76
N PRO A 199 -9.41 -6.05 1.63
CA PRO A 199 -9.55 -6.95 0.48
C PRO A 199 -9.33 -8.42 0.85
N ARG A 200 -10.38 -9.22 0.74
CA ARG A 200 -10.39 -10.68 0.70
C ARG A 200 -10.01 -11.09 -0.73
N MET A 201 -8.92 -11.81 -0.90
CA MET A 201 -8.20 -11.88 -2.19
C MET A 201 -8.92 -12.79 -3.24
N LEU A 202 -8.57 -12.87 -4.56
CA LEU A 202 -8.98 -13.92 -5.56
C LEU A 202 -7.84 -14.79 -6.23
N LYS A 203 -8.07 -16.11 -6.51
CA LYS A 203 -7.06 -17.17 -6.86
C LYS A 203 -7.48 -17.64 -8.24
N PHE A 204 -6.63 -17.55 -9.26
CA PHE A 204 -6.66 -18.45 -10.42
C PHE A 204 -5.41 -18.30 -11.30
N PRO A 205 -5.12 -19.27 -12.18
CA PRO A 205 -3.78 -19.63 -12.61
C PRO A 205 -3.56 -19.14 -14.05
N TRP A 206 -2.31 -18.79 -14.36
CA TRP A 206 -1.87 -18.27 -15.66
C TRP A 206 -2.08 -16.75 -15.86
N SER A 207 -0.93 -16.12 -16.03
CA SER A 207 -0.63 -14.71 -16.16
C SER A 207 -0.79 -14.20 -17.59
N ILE A 208 -1.47 -13.05 -17.79
CA ILE A 208 -1.05 -11.96 -18.71
C ILE A 208 -1.52 -10.61 -18.11
N PHE A 209 -0.68 -9.58 -18.24
CA PHE A 209 -0.81 -8.21 -17.71
C PHE A 209 -2.04 -7.45 -18.22
N PHE A 210 -2.64 -6.58 -17.39
CA PHE A 210 -2.82 -5.14 -17.65
C PHE A 210 -3.07 -4.37 -16.34
N ALA A 211 -2.67 -3.10 -16.38
CA ALA A 211 -2.54 -2.17 -15.27
C ALA A 211 -3.90 -1.60 -14.80
N THR A 212 -4.00 -1.39 -13.49
CA THR A 212 -4.41 -0.15 -12.79
C THR A 212 -4.13 -0.44 -11.30
N SER A 213 -3.10 0.17 -10.68
CA SER A 213 -3.27 1.25 -9.69
C SER A 213 -4.62 1.15 -8.96
N SER A 214 -4.72 0.72 -7.69
CA SER A 214 -4.61 1.70 -6.61
C SER A 214 -4.71 1.21 -5.14
N SER A 215 -4.85 -0.06 -4.74
CA SER A 215 -5.48 -0.30 -3.41
C SER A 215 -4.66 -0.11 -2.09
N PHE A 216 -3.98 1.03 -1.88
CA PHE A 216 -3.35 1.47 -0.61
C PHE A 216 -4.30 1.68 0.58
N GLY A 217 -4.70 0.59 1.26
CA GLY A 217 -5.54 0.66 2.46
C GLY A 217 -7.03 0.89 2.17
N PHE A 218 -7.44 0.65 0.93
CA PHE A 218 -8.83 0.69 0.50
C PHE A 218 -9.53 -0.50 1.14
N LYS A 219 -10.53 -0.20 1.97
CA LYS A 219 -11.53 -1.19 2.28
C LYS A 219 -12.37 -1.36 1.01
N PHE A 220 -12.46 -2.58 0.52
CA PHE A 220 -13.38 -2.91 -0.56
C PHE A 220 -14.78 -2.92 0.02
N VAL A 221 -15.74 -2.58 -0.81
CA VAL A 221 -17.14 -2.78 -0.48
C VAL A 221 -17.47 -4.21 -0.86
N TYR A 222 -17.77 -5.03 0.15
CA TYR A 222 -18.32 -6.36 -0.03
C TYR A 222 -19.83 -6.30 0.17
N MET A 223 -20.57 -6.95 -0.72
CA MET A 223 -22.02 -7.02 -0.67
C MET A 223 -22.44 -8.45 -0.30
N TYR A 224 -23.08 -8.59 0.85
CA TYR A 224 -23.60 -9.86 1.33
C TYR A 224 -25.09 -9.91 1.12
N ARG A 225 -25.56 -10.93 0.39
CA ARG A 225 -26.99 -11.11 0.15
C ARG A 225 -27.70 -11.24 1.49
N TYR A 226 -28.68 -10.37 1.69
CA TYR A 226 -29.44 -10.24 2.93
C TYR A 226 -30.85 -10.79 2.68
N MET A 227 -31.14 -11.95 3.27
CA MET A 227 -32.50 -12.49 3.32
C MET A 227 -33.18 -11.85 4.53
N GLY A 228 -34.01 -10.83 4.28
CA GLY A 228 -34.89 -10.24 5.29
C GLY A 228 -36.20 -11.01 5.40
#